data_AF-A0A7S8MVB0-F1
#
_entry.id   AF-A0A7S8MVB0-F1
#
_cell.length_a   1.000
_cell.length_b   1.000
_cell.length_c   1.000
_cell.angle_alpha   90.00
_cell.angle_beta   90.00
_cell.angle_gamma   90.00
#
_symmetry.space_group_name_H-M   'P 1'
#
loop_
_entity.id
_entity.type
_entity.pdbx_description
1 polymer ?
#
loop_
_entity_poly.entity_id
_entity_poly.type
_entity_poly.pdbx_seq_one_letter_code
_entity_poly.pdbx_strand_id
1 'polypeptide(L)'
;MSRAERADRALRYLMSAADPTLRSEPRADAFGHAITALQAISDGEIQIAVDNAAMALTQARDPEALDLARAVAGLTLAHLPDVTPPPRLTDPLTGGDVLDAASAEPRDPRSSVGIASAFLLAEAALACARVELASHLLTHRRPPVELFGSTRHPFLTFMRLTAIRVAAFRGEIVEAERLIEDAITGASTPSARMLAAGTAALVHGNAGARRETLEIIDLLQSGQARPVDLVTRGGFVLIAYGAWALGDRAAASRLMLDAGGGPGLEQLRIIDRVLGLEILASSAATDADATAAAAWLARATPLEHHPIARSTVARIRALVALLSDDASTAAMFAARARENAQAEGRTFEDTEAAILLARARIGVHERGPAARDLAEVAHRARIAGHVSAVNAASRELRGIGRRLPPRTASGWSGLSPREREVAVLIAEGAVNAEIAAALFVSEHTVRMHVSRVLHAFGVSSRLGVAKALAPAAATRAPLTARQSEIVALIVEGLGNQLIADRLGIGVSTVEKHVAAVMRRWGVRSRAGIVHIAGGPPGELAG
;
A
#
# COMPACT_ATOMS: atom_id res chain seq x y z
N MET A 1 -22.12 37.14 -14.36
CA MET A 1 -21.70 35.81 -13.85
C MET A 1 -21.15 35.97 -12.44
N SER A 2 -21.68 35.22 -11.48
CA SER A 2 -21.16 35.20 -10.12
C SER A 2 -19.77 34.55 -10.07
N ARG A 3 -19.02 34.76 -8.97
CA ARG A 3 -17.73 34.10 -8.73
C ARG A 3 -17.86 32.57 -8.74
N ALA A 4 -18.97 32.05 -8.19
CA ALA A 4 -19.30 30.64 -8.17
C ALA A 4 -19.57 30.07 -9.58
N GLU A 5 -20.28 30.80 -10.45
CA GLU A 5 -20.53 30.36 -11.84
C GLU A 5 -19.25 30.34 -12.70
N ARG A 6 -18.31 31.25 -12.43
CA ARG A 6 -16.99 31.25 -13.09
C ARG A 6 -16.15 30.06 -12.64
N ALA A 7 -16.10 29.80 -11.33
CA ALA A 7 -15.44 28.65 -10.73
C ALA A 7 -15.99 27.32 -11.24
N ASP A 8 -17.31 27.20 -11.30
CA ASP A 8 -17.99 26.00 -11.74
C ASP A 8 -17.80 25.77 -13.26
N ARG A 9 -17.89 26.82 -14.09
CA ARG A 9 -17.59 26.72 -15.53
C ARG A 9 -16.11 26.40 -15.77
N ALA A 10 -15.23 27.01 -15.01
CA ALA A 10 -13.80 26.74 -14.98
C ALA A 10 -13.47 25.29 -14.63
N LEU A 11 -14.04 24.75 -13.54
CA LEU A 11 -13.80 23.39 -13.06
C LEU A 11 -14.40 22.34 -13.98
N ARG A 12 -15.54 22.67 -14.62
CA ARG A 12 -16.12 21.86 -15.69
C ARG A 12 -15.24 21.85 -16.94
N TYR A 13 -14.69 23.00 -17.32
CA TYR A 13 -13.77 23.14 -18.46
C TYR A 13 -12.42 22.43 -18.20
N LEU A 14 -11.84 22.60 -17.01
CA LEU A 14 -10.57 22.01 -16.56
C LEU A 14 -10.49 20.50 -16.77
N MET A 15 -11.64 19.83 -16.83
CA MET A 15 -11.76 18.37 -16.83
C MET A 15 -12.64 17.81 -17.94
N SER A 16 -13.16 18.67 -18.81
CA SER A 16 -13.91 18.26 -20.00
C SER A 16 -12.99 17.88 -21.16
N ALA A 17 -11.88 17.16 -20.91
CA ALA A 17 -11.08 16.54 -21.97
C ALA A 17 -11.91 15.68 -22.97
N ALA A 18 -13.20 15.44 -22.67
CA ALA A 18 -14.18 14.75 -23.49
C ALA A 18 -15.26 15.64 -24.17
N ASP A 19 -15.35 16.95 -23.92
CA ASP A 19 -16.39 17.80 -24.54
C ASP A 19 -15.79 19.00 -25.32
N PRO A 20 -15.63 18.86 -26.65
CA PRO A 20 -15.15 19.93 -27.52
C PRO A 20 -16.04 21.17 -27.55
N THR A 21 -17.30 21.07 -27.12
CA THR A 21 -18.29 22.16 -27.18
C THR A 21 -18.13 23.16 -26.04
N LEU A 22 -17.39 22.79 -24.99
CA LEU A 22 -17.04 23.66 -23.87
C LEU A 22 -15.84 24.58 -24.18
N ARG A 23 -15.24 24.51 -25.39
CA ARG A 23 -14.24 25.46 -25.90
C ARG A 23 -14.85 26.87 -26.06
N SER A 24 -15.20 27.54 -24.96
CA SER A 24 -15.49 28.97 -24.97
C SER A 24 -14.21 29.73 -25.32
N GLU A 25 -14.33 30.81 -26.08
CA GLU A 25 -13.21 31.69 -26.45
C GLU A 25 -12.25 31.91 -25.27
N PRO A 26 -10.93 31.69 -25.45
CA PRO A 26 -9.96 31.92 -24.40
C PRO A 26 -10.05 33.39 -23.98
N ARG A 27 -10.42 33.62 -22.72
CA ARG A 27 -10.33 34.96 -22.14
C ARG A 27 -8.84 35.28 -22.02
N ALA A 28 -8.43 36.45 -22.50
CA ALA A 28 -7.07 36.96 -22.35
C ALA A 28 -6.80 37.46 -20.91
N ASP A 29 -7.26 36.70 -19.91
CA ASP A 29 -7.06 36.93 -18.48
C ASP A 29 -6.26 35.75 -17.87
N ALA A 30 -5.77 35.94 -16.64
CA ALA A 30 -4.96 34.94 -15.94
C ALA A 30 -5.64 33.56 -15.86
N PHE A 31 -6.97 33.57 -15.74
CA PHE A 31 -7.77 32.37 -15.65
C PHE A 31 -7.76 31.61 -16.98
N GLY A 32 -8.06 32.29 -18.09
CA GLY A 32 -8.02 31.70 -19.43
C GLY A 32 -6.65 31.12 -19.78
N HIS A 33 -5.57 31.83 -19.44
CA HIS A 33 -4.22 31.31 -19.63
C HIS A 33 -3.93 30.05 -18.82
N ALA A 34 -4.29 30.02 -17.53
CA ALA A 34 -4.04 28.83 -16.71
C ALA A 34 -4.81 27.60 -17.24
N ILE A 35 -6.01 27.83 -17.73
CA ILE A 35 -6.84 26.82 -18.36
C ILE A 35 -6.20 26.27 -19.64
N THR A 36 -5.75 27.15 -20.54
CA THR A 36 -5.06 26.74 -21.77
C THR A 36 -3.76 25.99 -21.45
N ALA A 37 -3.03 26.38 -20.41
CA ALA A 37 -1.83 25.67 -19.98
C ALA A 37 -2.14 24.21 -19.58
N LEU A 38 -3.23 23.97 -18.84
CA LEU A 38 -3.61 22.61 -18.44
C LEU A 38 -4.05 21.71 -19.59
N GLN A 39 -4.73 22.28 -20.58
CA GLN A 39 -5.06 21.56 -21.81
C GLN A 39 -3.79 21.21 -22.57
N ALA A 40 -2.91 22.18 -22.77
CA ALA A 40 -1.64 21.97 -23.45
C ALA A 40 -0.78 20.91 -22.74
N ILE A 41 -0.76 20.87 -21.40
CA ILE A 41 -0.12 19.77 -20.66
C ILE A 41 -0.76 18.44 -21.04
N SER A 42 -2.09 18.34 -20.97
CA SER A 42 -2.82 17.09 -21.25
C SER A 42 -2.57 16.58 -22.69
N ASP A 43 -2.48 17.49 -23.65
CA ASP A 43 -2.25 17.22 -25.07
C ASP A 43 -0.75 17.00 -25.39
N GLY A 44 0.15 17.24 -24.42
CA GLY A 44 1.60 17.12 -24.60
C GLY A 44 2.26 18.32 -25.30
N GLU A 45 1.56 19.42 -25.45
CA GLU A 45 2.03 20.68 -26.06
C GLU A 45 2.81 21.54 -25.05
N ILE A 46 3.96 21.03 -24.60
CA ILE A 46 4.71 21.60 -23.46
C ILE A 46 5.08 23.08 -23.63
N GLN A 47 5.45 23.52 -24.83
CA GLN A 47 5.79 24.93 -25.05
C GLN A 47 4.57 25.85 -24.87
N ILE A 48 3.40 25.43 -25.37
CA ILE A 48 2.15 26.18 -25.21
C ILE A 48 1.77 26.24 -23.72
N ALA A 49 2.02 25.15 -22.98
CA ALA A 49 1.84 25.13 -21.53
C ALA A 49 2.75 26.13 -20.81
N VAL A 50 4.04 26.19 -21.16
CA VAL A 50 5.01 27.14 -20.58
C VAL A 50 4.59 28.58 -20.80
N ASP A 51 4.27 28.95 -22.05
CA ASP A 51 3.93 30.32 -22.40
C ASP A 51 2.67 30.78 -21.66
N ASN A 52 1.65 29.93 -21.62
CA ASN A 52 0.40 30.23 -20.92
C ASN A 52 0.55 30.23 -19.39
N ALA A 53 1.36 29.33 -18.82
CA ALA A 53 1.64 29.35 -17.38
C ALA A 53 2.35 30.66 -16.96
N ALA A 54 3.30 31.14 -17.77
CA ALA A 54 3.98 32.41 -17.53
C ALA A 54 3.00 33.61 -17.61
N MET A 55 2.11 33.62 -18.61
CA MET A 55 1.07 34.65 -18.74
C MET A 55 0.09 34.62 -17.56
N ALA A 56 -0.33 33.43 -17.12
CA ALA A 56 -1.20 33.26 -15.96
C ALA A 56 -0.57 33.85 -14.68
N LEU A 57 0.71 33.54 -14.41
CA LEU A 57 1.44 34.08 -13.26
C LEU A 57 1.53 35.62 -13.32
N THR A 58 1.84 36.17 -14.49
CA THR A 58 2.03 37.62 -14.68
C THR A 58 0.72 38.42 -14.53
N GLN A 59 -0.39 37.84 -14.98
CA GLN A 59 -1.68 38.50 -15.01
C GLN A 59 -2.54 38.25 -13.76
N ALA A 60 -2.18 37.29 -12.90
CA ALA A 60 -2.95 37.00 -11.69
C ALA A 60 -2.99 38.24 -10.77
N ARG A 61 -4.21 38.67 -10.38
CA ARG A 61 -4.43 39.84 -9.52
C ARG A 61 -5.14 39.51 -8.21
N ASP A 62 -5.84 38.38 -8.14
CA ASP A 62 -6.51 37.89 -6.95
C ASP A 62 -5.93 36.55 -6.47
N PRO A 63 -6.10 36.20 -5.17
CA PRO A 63 -5.50 35.00 -4.61
C PRO A 63 -5.91 33.68 -5.29
N GLU A 64 -7.15 33.57 -5.78
CA GLU A 64 -7.63 32.34 -6.41
C GLU A 64 -7.02 32.14 -7.80
N ALA A 65 -6.92 33.22 -8.60
CA ALA A 65 -6.24 33.19 -9.88
C ALA A 65 -4.73 32.91 -9.72
N LEU A 66 -4.11 33.46 -8.68
CA LEU A 66 -2.69 33.23 -8.40
C LEU A 66 -2.42 31.78 -7.99
N ASP A 67 -3.25 31.20 -7.13
CA ASP A 67 -3.16 29.80 -6.74
C ASP A 67 -3.29 28.85 -7.95
N LEU A 68 -4.24 29.13 -8.85
CA LEU A 68 -4.37 28.36 -10.07
C LEU A 68 -3.13 28.53 -10.96
N ALA A 69 -2.64 29.76 -11.15
CA ALA A 69 -1.42 30.04 -11.93
C ALA A 69 -0.20 29.30 -11.37
N ARG A 70 -0.02 29.25 -10.05
CA ARG A 70 1.04 28.48 -9.37
C ARG A 70 0.88 26.98 -9.60
N ALA A 71 -0.35 26.46 -9.54
CA ALA A 71 -0.63 25.05 -9.77
C ALA A 71 -0.24 24.61 -11.19
N VAL A 72 -0.66 25.38 -12.20
CA VAL A 72 -0.37 25.05 -13.61
C VAL A 72 1.09 25.25 -13.95
N ALA A 73 1.75 26.24 -13.34
CA ALA A 73 3.19 26.41 -13.47
C ALA A 73 3.95 25.21 -12.88
N GLY A 74 3.59 24.75 -11.69
CA GLY A 74 4.20 23.56 -11.08
C GLY A 74 3.96 22.30 -11.91
N LEU A 75 2.74 22.08 -12.40
CA LEU A 75 2.45 20.96 -13.31
C LEU A 75 3.24 21.07 -14.61
N THR A 76 3.35 22.26 -15.20
CA THR A 76 4.16 22.47 -16.41
C THR A 76 5.61 22.10 -16.17
N LEU A 77 6.21 22.60 -15.08
CA LEU A 77 7.59 22.29 -14.70
C LEU A 77 7.82 20.78 -14.53
N ALA A 78 6.87 20.05 -13.94
CA ALA A 78 6.96 18.61 -13.74
C ALA A 78 6.92 17.79 -15.05
N HIS A 79 6.37 18.35 -16.12
CA HIS A 79 6.25 17.70 -17.43
C HIS A 79 7.25 18.23 -18.46
N LEU A 80 8.15 19.13 -18.06
CA LEU A 80 9.22 19.57 -18.94
C LEU A 80 10.09 18.37 -19.32
N PRO A 81 10.45 18.23 -20.61
CA PRO A 81 11.55 17.36 -20.98
C PRO A 81 12.84 17.82 -20.30
N ASP A 82 13.86 16.98 -20.33
CA ASP A 82 15.18 17.30 -19.77
C ASP A 82 15.87 18.41 -20.59
N VAL A 83 15.47 19.67 -20.37
CA VAL A 83 15.93 20.85 -21.10
C VAL A 83 16.78 21.76 -20.21
N THR A 84 17.86 22.31 -20.77
CA THR A 84 18.81 23.18 -20.05
C THR A 84 19.10 24.46 -20.85
N PRO A 85 18.90 25.67 -20.29
CA PRO A 85 18.29 25.94 -18.98
C PRO A 85 16.77 25.71 -19.02
N PRO A 86 16.14 25.33 -17.88
CA PRO A 86 14.69 25.24 -17.81
C PRO A 86 14.04 26.63 -17.94
N PRO A 87 12.81 26.72 -18.48
CA PRO A 87 12.05 27.96 -18.49
C PRO A 87 11.81 28.47 -17.05
N ARG A 88 11.91 29.78 -16.87
CA ARG A 88 11.70 30.43 -15.57
C ARG A 88 10.21 30.64 -15.31
N LEU A 89 9.58 29.69 -14.63
CA LEU A 89 8.26 29.84 -14.04
C LEU A 89 8.41 30.07 -12.53
N THR A 90 8.74 31.31 -12.15
CA THR A 90 8.91 31.71 -10.75
C THR A 90 7.67 32.44 -10.24
N ASP A 91 7.45 32.39 -8.93
CA ASP A 91 6.34 33.08 -8.30
C ASP A 91 6.49 34.61 -8.44
N PRO A 92 5.45 35.33 -8.86
CA PRO A 92 5.55 36.77 -9.14
C PRO A 92 5.69 37.63 -7.88
N LEU A 93 5.35 37.11 -6.69
CA LEU A 93 5.41 37.87 -5.42
C LEU A 93 6.75 37.68 -4.70
N THR A 94 7.22 36.43 -4.67
CA THR A 94 8.43 36.02 -3.93
C THR A 94 9.67 35.93 -4.82
N GLY A 95 9.49 35.80 -6.14
CA GLY A 95 10.57 35.49 -7.09
C GLY A 95 11.14 34.06 -6.97
N GLY A 96 10.56 33.24 -6.08
CA GLY A 96 11.01 31.88 -5.78
C GLY A 96 10.21 30.79 -6.48
N ASP A 97 10.28 29.58 -5.93
CA ASP A 97 9.51 28.42 -6.38
C ASP A 97 8.00 28.62 -6.17
N VAL A 98 7.20 28.31 -7.19
CA VAL A 98 5.74 28.53 -7.17
C VAL A 98 5.01 27.67 -6.15
N LEU A 99 5.51 26.46 -5.86
CA LEU A 99 4.88 25.54 -4.92
C LEU A 99 5.24 25.89 -3.47
N ASP A 100 6.46 26.35 -3.23
CA ASP A 100 6.88 26.92 -1.93
C ASP A 100 6.02 28.14 -1.58
N ALA A 101 5.88 29.08 -2.51
CA ALA A 101 5.05 30.26 -2.33
C ALA A 101 3.58 29.89 -2.07
N ALA A 102 3.05 28.92 -2.82
CA ALA A 102 1.69 28.41 -2.61
C ALA A 102 1.50 27.79 -1.22
N SER A 103 2.52 27.16 -0.65
CA SER A 103 2.42 26.50 0.66
C SER A 103 2.28 27.47 1.83
N ALA A 104 2.85 28.68 1.69
CA ALA A 104 2.91 29.67 2.75
C ALA A 104 1.61 30.48 2.91
N GLU A 105 0.74 30.50 1.90
CA GLU A 105 -0.47 31.32 1.88
C GLU A 105 -1.72 30.52 2.29
N PRO A 106 -2.51 31.01 3.27
CA PRO A 106 -3.74 30.36 3.70
C PRO A 106 -4.82 30.47 2.62
N ARG A 107 -5.50 29.35 2.35
CA ARG A 107 -6.62 29.26 1.40
C ARG A 107 -7.95 29.27 2.14
N ASP A 108 -8.95 29.95 1.60
CA ASP A 108 -10.32 29.88 2.12
C ASP A 108 -10.85 28.45 1.95
N PRO A 109 -11.07 27.69 3.05
CA PRO A 109 -11.54 26.31 2.97
C PRO A 109 -12.98 26.19 2.47
N ARG A 110 -13.71 27.31 2.34
CA ARG A 110 -15.09 27.35 1.85
C ARG A 110 -15.19 27.76 0.38
N SER A 111 -14.09 28.22 -0.24
CA SER A 111 -14.08 28.57 -1.66
C SER A 111 -13.96 27.32 -2.52
N SER A 112 -14.91 27.13 -3.45
CA SER A 112 -14.85 26.06 -4.45
C SER A 112 -13.57 26.11 -5.29
N VAL A 113 -13.11 27.32 -5.64
CA VAL A 113 -11.85 27.51 -6.38
C VAL A 113 -10.66 27.22 -5.47
N GLY A 114 -10.68 27.70 -4.23
CA GLY A 114 -9.61 27.43 -3.26
C GLY A 114 -9.43 25.94 -2.99
N ILE A 115 -10.52 25.18 -2.88
CA ILE A 115 -10.48 23.72 -2.75
C ILE A 115 -9.88 23.11 -4.02
N ALA A 116 -10.37 23.46 -5.20
CA ALA A 116 -9.88 22.89 -6.46
C ALA A 116 -8.40 23.18 -6.71
N SER A 117 -7.96 24.42 -6.51
CA SER A 117 -6.57 24.83 -6.66
C SER A 117 -5.66 24.10 -5.67
N ALA A 118 -6.12 23.83 -4.44
CA ALA A 118 -5.34 23.04 -3.48
C ALA A 118 -5.06 21.61 -4.00
N PHE A 119 -6.02 20.97 -4.66
CA PHE A 119 -5.80 19.64 -5.26
C PHE A 119 -4.91 19.69 -6.51
N LEU A 120 -5.03 20.73 -7.34
CA LEU A 120 -4.11 20.92 -8.47
C LEU A 120 -2.68 21.21 -8.01
N LEU A 121 -2.50 22.02 -6.96
CA LEU A 121 -1.21 22.26 -6.32
C LEU A 121 -0.64 20.99 -5.70
N ALA A 122 -1.49 20.17 -5.06
CA ALA A 122 -1.07 18.89 -4.51
C ALA A 122 -0.63 17.92 -5.63
N GLU A 123 -1.31 17.90 -6.77
CA GLU A 123 -0.89 17.12 -7.94
C GLU A 123 0.44 17.65 -8.51
N ALA A 124 0.62 18.97 -8.59
CA ALA A 124 1.86 19.60 -9.02
C ALA A 124 3.04 19.21 -8.10
N ALA A 125 2.83 19.33 -6.78
CA ALA A 125 3.79 18.94 -5.77
C ALA A 125 4.14 17.45 -5.87
N LEU A 126 3.13 16.59 -6.04
CA LEU A 126 3.35 15.16 -6.22
C LEU A 126 4.13 14.83 -7.49
N ALA A 127 3.83 15.49 -8.62
CA ALA A 127 4.55 15.34 -9.88
C ALA A 127 6.01 15.80 -9.78
N CYS A 128 6.31 16.74 -8.88
CA CYS A 128 7.66 17.16 -8.50
C CYS A 128 8.26 16.34 -7.34
N ALA A 129 7.68 15.18 -6.99
CA ALA A 129 8.11 14.33 -5.87
C ALA A 129 8.14 15.00 -4.48
N ARG A 130 7.39 16.09 -4.28
CA ARG A 130 7.29 16.86 -3.03
C ARG A 130 6.11 16.36 -2.19
N VAL A 131 6.21 15.15 -1.68
CA VAL A 131 5.11 14.41 -1.03
C VAL A 131 4.61 15.11 0.24
N GLU A 132 5.52 15.60 1.08
CA GLU A 132 5.15 16.32 2.32
C GLU A 132 4.36 17.60 2.01
N LEU A 133 4.81 18.35 1.00
CA LEU A 133 4.10 19.55 0.54
C LEU A 133 2.70 19.21 -0.01
N ALA A 134 2.59 18.18 -0.86
CA ALA A 134 1.31 17.74 -1.40
C ALA A 134 0.32 17.39 -0.28
N SER A 135 0.79 16.73 0.77
CA SER A 135 -0.04 16.38 1.94
C SER A 135 -0.41 17.57 2.80
N HIS A 136 0.53 18.51 3.02
CA HIS A 136 0.24 19.76 3.71
C HIS A 136 -0.88 20.54 2.99
N LEU A 137 -0.81 20.62 1.65
CA LEU A 137 -1.84 21.25 0.82
C LEU A 137 -3.21 20.57 0.92
N LEU A 138 -3.28 19.29 1.27
CA LEU A 138 -4.55 18.55 1.45
C LEU A 138 -5.00 18.43 2.91
N THR A 139 -4.22 18.95 3.87
CA THR A 139 -4.54 18.84 5.29
C THR A 139 -5.89 19.49 5.60
N HIS A 140 -6.78 18.74 6.26
CA HIS A 140 -8.18 19.10 6.55
C HIS A 140 -9.07 19.35 5.32
N ARG A 141 -8.65 18.94 4.12
CA ARG A 141 -9.45 19.07 2.89
C ARG A 141 -9.92 17.69 2.43
N ARG A 142 -11.20 17.58 2.08
CA ARG A 142 -11.78 16.38 1.47
C ARG A 142 -12.38 16.76 0.12
N PRO A 143 -12.36 15.85 -0.88
CA PRO A 143 -13.05 16.09 -2.14
C PRO A 143 -14.56 16.34 -1.89
N PRO A 144 -15.10 17.53 -2.20
CA PRO A 144 -16.45 17.93 -1.81
C PRO A 144 -17.47 17.38 -2.82
N VAL A 145 -18.13 16.26 -2.50
CA VAL A 145 -19.13 15.66 -3.39
C VAL A 145 -20.28 16.63 -3.66
N GLU A 146 -20.64 17.42 -2.65
CA GLU A 146 -21.72 18.40 -2.68
C GLU A 146 -21.48 19.48 -3.72
N LEU A 147 -20.22 19.81 -4.01
CA LEU A 147 -19.85 20.82 -5.00
C LEU A 147 -20.22 20.40 -6.43
N PHE A 148 -20.21 19.10 -6.72
CA PHE A 148 -20.42 18.58 -8.07
C PHE A 148 -21.85 18.07 -8.30
N GLY A 149 -22.66 17.95 -7.25
CA GLY A 149 -24.02 17.40 -7.32
C GLY A 149 -24.09 15.94 -7.78
N SER A 150 -22.94 15.26 -7.92
CA SER A 150 -22.80 13.90 -8.42
C SER A 150 -21.54 13.25 -7.87
N THR A 151 -21.62 11.96 -7.55
CA THR A 151 -20.46 11.14 -7.18
C THR A 151 -19.61 10.73 -8.38
N ARG A 152 -20.12 10.96 -9.61
CA ARG A 152 -19.48 10.67 -10.89
C ARG A 152 -19.18 11.98 -11.61
N HIS A 153 -18.17 12.69 -11.15
CA HIS A 153 -17.66 13.89 -11.81
C HIS A 153 -16.16 13.71 -12.09
N PRO A 154 -15.66 13.93 -13.33
CA PRO A 154 -14.25 13.71 -13.66
C PRO A 154 -13.27 14.43 -12.73
N PHE A 155 -13.56 15.67 -12.32
CA PHE A 155 -12.72 16.42 -11.36
C PHE A 155 -12.82 15.92 -9.93
N LEU A 156 -13.97 15.44 -9.51
CA LEU A 156 -14.07 14.77 -8.21
C LEU A 156 -13.23 13.50 -8.20
N THR A 157 -13.24 12.73 -9.29
CA THR A 157 -12.39 11.55 -9.46
C THR A 157 -10.91 11.93 -9.43
N PHE A 158 -10.49 12.97 -10.17
CA PHE A 158 -9.11 13.49 -10.11
C PHE A 158 -8.71 13.83 -8.68
N MET A 159 -9.51 14.61 -7.96
CA MET A 159 -9.24 15.00 -6.57
C MET A 159 -9.09 13.78 -5.66
N ARG A 160 -9.99 12.80 -5.77
CA ARG A 160 -9.91 11.53 -5.03
C ARG A 160 -8.61 10.78 -5.35
N LEU A 161 -8.28 10.62 -6.63
CA LEU A 161 -7.06 9.93 -7.07
C LEU A 161 -5.79 10.65 -6.60
N THR A 162 -5.75 11.98 -6.59
CA THR A 162 -4.63 12.75 -6.02
C THR A 162 -4.50 12.49 -4.52
N ALA A 163 -5.58 12.59 -3.75
CA ALA A 163 -5.54 12.29 -2.31
C ALA A 163 -5.05 10.86 -2.00
N ILE A 164 -5.53 9.87 -2.77
CA ILE A 164 -5.12 8.47 -2.61
C ILE A 164 -3.62 8.31 -2.90
N ARG A 165 -3.13 8.89 -4.00
CA ARG A 165 -1.70 8.80 -4.35
C ARG A 165 -0.83 9.52 -3.33
N VAL A 166 -1.24 10.68 -2.82
CA VAL A 166 -0.53 11.38 -1.74
C VAL A 166 -0.44 10.49 -0.49
N ALA A 167 -1.54 9.88 -0.05
CA ALA A 167 -1.53 8.94 1.07
C ALA A 167 -0.62 7.73 0.80
N ALA A 168 -0.71 7.13 -0.38
CA ALA A 168 0.10 5.97 -0.76
C ALA A 168 1.61 6.29 -0.75
N PHE A 169 2.03 7.42 -1.31
CA PHE A 169 3.44 7.82 -1.35
C PHE A 169 3.98 8.31 0.01
N ARG A 170 3.11 8.77 0.92
CA ARG A 170 3.44 8.95 2.35
C ARG A 170 3.60 7.64 3.12
N GLY A 171 3.27 6.51 2.49
CA GLY A 171 3.28 5.18 3.10
C GLY A 171 2.00 4.85 3.88
N GLU A 172 0.96 5.69 3.81
CA GLU A 172 -0.33 5.52 4.51
C GLU A 172 -1.27 4.61 3.71
N ILE A 173 -0.83 3.37 3.46
CA ILE A 173 -1.53 2.43 2.56
C ILE A 173 -2.94 2.09 3.05
N VAL A 174 -3.16 1.95 4.37
CA VAL A 174 -4.50 1.71 4.94
C VAL A 174 -5.48 2.84 4.57
N GLU A 175 -5.04 4.10 4.65
CA GLU A 175 -5.89 5.24 4.30
C GLU A 175 -6.13 5.30 2.79
N ALA A 176 -5.10 5.00 1.99
CA ALA A 176 -5.23 4.91 0.53
C ALA A 176 -6.23 3.82 0.11
N GLU A 177 -6.19 2.63 0.73
CA GLU A 177 -7.15 1.54 0.50
C GLU A 177 -8.58 1.94 0.86
N ARG A 178 -8.77 2.67 1.97
CA ARG A 178 -10.10 3.12 2.41
C ARG A 178 -10.77 4.04 1.39
N LEU A 179 -9.99 4.75 0.59
CA LEU A 179 -10.47 5.77 -0.35
C LEU A 179 -10.64 5.27 -1.80
N ILE A 180 -10.08 4.10 -2.16
CA ILE A 180 -9.94 3.68 -3.56
C ILE A 180 -11.29 3.36 -4.25
N GLU A 181 -12.22 2.72 -3.53
CA GLU A 181 -13.49 2.24 -4.09
C GLU A 181 -14.34 3.40 -4.66
N ASP A 182 -14.41 4.50 -3.93
CA ASP A 182 -15.11 5.72 -4.35
C ASP A 182 -14.48 6.35 -5.60
N ALA A 183 -13.16 6.24 -5.76
CA ALA A 183 -12.46 6.77 -6.92
C ALA A 183 -12.71 5.91 -8.16
N ILE A 184 -12.68 4.58 -8.02
CA ILE A 184 -13.00 3.62 -9.10
C ILE A 184 -14.45 3.82 -9.56
N THR A 185 -15.41 3.82 -8.63
CA THR A 185 -16.84 3.97 -8.94
C THR A 185 -17.18 5.33 -9.57
N GLY A 186 -16.42 6.37 -9.22
CA GLY A 186 -16.57 7.72 -9.77
C GLY A 186 -16.02 7.88 -11.20
N ALA A 187 -15.12 7.02 -11.64
CA ALA A 187 -14.37 7.18 -12.89
C ALA A 187 -15.24 6.95 -14.15
N SER A 188 -15.71 8.05 -14.76
CA SER A 188 -16.66 8.01 -15.87
C SER A 188 -16.03 8.02 -17.27
N THR A 189 -14.79 8.51 -17.43
CA THR A 189 -14.10 8.55 -18.74
C THR A 189 -13.08 7.41 -18.88
N PRO A 190 -12.69 7.03 -20.10
CA PRO A 190 -11.64 6.02 -20.32
C PRO A 190 -10.32 6.36 -19.62
N SER A 191 -9.83 7.60 -19.73
CA SER A 191 -8.59 8.04 -19.10
C SER A 191 -8.70 8.06 -17.57
N ALA A 192 -9.85 8.47 -17.02
CA ALA A 192 -10.08 8.41 -15.57
C ALA A 192 -10.13 6.97 -15.05
N ARG A 193 -10.74 6.04 -15.80
CA ARG A 193 -10.74 4.61 -15.45
C ARG A 193 -9.33 4.01 -15.48
N MET A 194 -8.52 4.39 -16.47
CA MET A 194 -7.12 3.98 -16.55
C MET A 194 -6.31 4.46 -15.33
N LEU A 195 -6.41 5.75 -14.99
CA LEU A 195 -5.70 6.30 -13.84
C LEU A 195 -6.21 5.73 -12.52
N ALA A 196 -7.51 5.46 -12.39
CA ALA A 196 -8.09 4.80 -11.24
C ALA A 196 -7.58 3.36 -11.09
N ALA A 197 -7.55 2.59 -12.18
CA ALA A 197 -6.98 1.23 -12.18
C ALA A 197 -5.49 1.25 -11.80
N GLY A 198 -4.70 2.18 -12.33
CA GLY A 198 -3.29 2.32 -11.94
C GLY A 198 -3.11 2.68 -10.48
N THR A 199 -3.88 3.65 -9.98
CA THR A 199 -3.85 4.02 -8.56
C THR A 199 -4.25 2.84 -7.66
N ALA A 200 -5.27 2.07 -8.07
CA ALA A 200 -5.69 0.87 -7.36
C ALA A 200 -4.60 -0.20 -7.34
N ALA A 201 -3.94 -0.46 -8.48
CA ALA A 201 -2.83 -1.41 -8.54
C ALA A 201 -1.65 -0.99 -7.65
N LEU A 202 -1.28 0.29 -7.62
CA LEU A 202 -0.27 0.82 -6.69
C LEU A 202 -0.64 0.50 -5.24
N VAL A 203 -1.88 0.79 -4.84
CA VAL A 203 -2.36 0.60 -3.47
C VAL A 203 -2.47 -0.88 -3.11
N HIS A 204 -3.21 -1.66 -3.90
CA HIS A 204 -3.44 -3.09 -3.67
C HIS A 204 -2.14 -3.90 -3.70
N GLY A 205 -1.22 -3.60 -4.63
CA GLY A 205 0.07 -4.27 -4.69
C GLY A 205 0.89 -4.06 -3.42
N ASN A 206 0.88 -2.84 -2.89
CA ASN A 206 1.57 -2.50 -1.65
C ASN A 206 0.86 -3.01 -0.38
N ALA A 207 -0.47 -3.15 -0.42
CA ALA A 207 -1.27 -3.78 0.62
C ALA A 207 -1.21 -5.33 0.59
N GLY A 208 -0.60 -5.92 -0.44
CA GLY A 208 -0.53 -7.38 -0.61
C GLY A 208 -1.84 -8.02 -1.10
N ALA A 209 -2.78 -7.21 -1.60
CA ALA A 209 -4.02 -7.64 -2.26
C ALA A 209 -3.71 -8.19 -3.66
N ARG A 210 -3.14 -9.40 -3.68
CA ARG A 210 -2.57 -10.04 -4.88
C ARG A 210 -3.61 -10.29 -5.96
N ARG A 211 -4.82 -10.72 -5.59
CA ARG A 211 -5.87 -11.06 -6.55
C ARG A 211 -6.33 -9.81 -7.31
N GLU A 212 -6.65 -8.76 -6.57
CA GLU A 212 -7.12 -7.48 -7.06
C GLU A 212 -6.09 -6.83 -8.00
N THR A 213 -4.82 -6.86 -7.62
CA THR A 213 -3.73 -6.30 -8.44
C THR A 213 -3.55 -7.08 -9.76
N LEU A 214 -3.61 -8.42 -9.71
CA LEU A 214 -3.49 -9.25 -10.90
C LEU A 214 -4.69 -9.09 -11.85
N GLU A 215 -5.90 -8.97 -11.31
CA GLU A 215 -7.10 -8.68 -12.11
C GLU A 215 -6.93 -7.39 -12.94
N ILE A 216 -6.33 -6.35 -12.34
CA ILE A 216 -6.02 -5.09 -13.06
C ILE A 216 -4.96 -5.31 -14.14
N ILE A 217 -3.89 -6.05 -13.82
CA ILE A 217 -2.80 -6.35 -14.77
C ILE A 217 -3.33 -7.17 -15.96
N ASP A 218 -4.16 -8.18 -15.70
CA ASP A 218 -4.75 -9.05 -16.73
C ASP A 218 -5.76 -8.31 -17.58
N LEU A 219 -6.58 -7.43 -16.99
CA LEU A 219 -7.50 -6.56 -17.72
C LEU A 219 -6.76 -5.63 -18.67
N LEU A 220 -5.62 -5.08 -18.24
CA LEU A 220 -4.79 -4.24 -19.08
C LEU A 220 -4.19 -5.02 -20.25
N GLN A 221 -3.71 -6.24 -20.01
CA GLN A 221 -3.08 -7.09 -21.03
C GLN A 221 -4.07 -7.64 -22.05
N SER A 222 -5.27 -8.01 -21.60
CA SER A 222 -6.34 -8.51 -22.47
C SER A 222 -7.05 -7.38 -23.23
N GLY A 223 -6.96 -6.15 -22.72
CA GLY A 223 -7.48 -4.96 -23.38
C GLY A 223 -6.61 -4.46 -24.53
N GLN A 224 -7.17 -3.57 -25.35
CA GLN A 224 -6.43 -2.82 -26.38
C GLN A 224 -5.87 -1.49 -25.84
N ALA A 225 -5.80 -1.31 -24.52
CA ALA A 225 -5.33 -0.07 -23.92
C ALA A 225 -3.86 0.18 -24.28
N ARG A 226 -3.55 1.42 -24.69
CA ARG A 226 -2.19 1.84 -25.06
C ARG A 226 -1.81 3.12 -24.31
N PRO A 227 -0.53 3.28 -23.94
CA PRO A 227 -0.02 4.49 -23.31
C PRO A 227 0.20 5.59 -24.37
N VAL A 228 -0.89 6.23 -24.80
CA VAL A 228 -0.90 7.20 -25.90
C VAL A 228 -0.70 8.65 -25.43
N ASP A 229 -1.05 8.94 -24.19
CA ASP A 229 -1.02 10.27 -23.58
C ASP A 229 -0.41 10.21 -22.17
N LEU A 230 -0.23 11.36 -21.52
CA LEU A 230 0.38 11.44 -20.19
C LEU A 230 -0.42 10.68 -19.12
N VAL A 231 -1.75 10.72 -19.18
CA VAL A 231 -2.63 10.11 -18.17
C VAL A 231 -2.55 8.59 -18.26
N THR A 232 -2.64 8.05 -19.48
CA THR A 232 -2.55 6.62 -19.75
C THR A 232 -1.16 6.07 -19.44
N ARG A 233 -0.09 6.81 -19.75
CA ARG A 233 1.29 6.47 -19.31
C ARG A 233 1.40 6.42 -17.79
N GLY A 234 0.89 7.44 -17.11
CA GLY A 234 0.83 7.47 -15.65
C GLY A 234 0.09 6.25 -15.08
N GLY A 235 -1.03 5.86 -15.71
CA GLY A 235 -1.74 4.62 -15.38
C GLY A 235 -0.84 3.38 -15.47
N PHE A 236 -0.15 3.18 -16.61
CA PHE A 236 0.78 2.04 -16.79
C PHE A 236 1.92 2.04 -15.76
N VAL A 237 2.50 3.21 -15.48
CA VAL A 237 3.56 3.38 -14.45
C VAL A 237 3.06 2.93 -13.08
N LEU A 238 1.85 3.35 -12.69
CA LEU A 238 1.27 2.98 -11.39
C LEU A 238 0.95 1.47 -11.32
N ILE A 239 0.49 0.85 -12.42
CA ILE A 239 0.29 -0.60 -12.50
C ILE A 239 1.63 -1.34 -12.41
N ALA A 240 2.69 -0.81 -13.04
CA ALA A 240 4.04 -1.35 -12.92
C ALA A 240 4.53 -1.35 -11.46
N TYR A 241 4.24 -0.30 -10.68
CA TYR A 241 4.54 -0.29 -9.23
C TYR A 241 3.73 -1.33 -8.46
N GLY A 242 2.46 -1.54 -8.81
CA GLY A 242 1.64 -2.61 -8.23
C GLY A 242 2.25 -4.00 -8.46
N ALA A 243 2.63 -4.29 -9.71
CA ALA A 243 3.32 -5.53 -10.09
C ALA A 243 4.65 -5.69 -9.35
N TRP A 244 5.43 -4.61 -9.28
CA TRP A 244 6.70 -4.55 -8.56
C TRP A 244 6.54 -4.91 -7.08
N ALA A 245 5.54 -4.32 -6.42
CA ALA A 245 5.24 -4.54 -5.00
C ALA A 245 4.85 -6.00 -4.70
N LEU A 246 4.20 -6.69 -5.65
CA LEU A 246 3.91 -8.13 -5.57
C LEU A 246 5.12 -9.02 -5.87
N GLY A 247 6.19 -8.46 -6.43
CA GLY A 247 7.36 -9.20 -6.89
C GLY A 247 7.27 -9.73 -8.31
N ASP A 248 6.27 -9.32 -9.11
CA ASP A 248 6.17 -9.66 -10.53
C ASP A 248 7.06 -8.74 -11.37
N ARG A 249 8.34 -9.11 -11.47
CA ARG A 249 9.38 -8.30 -12.11
C ARG A 249 9.24 -8.22 -13.62
N ALA A 250 8.75 -9.29 -14.24
CA ALA A 250 8.52 -9.34 -15.68
C ALA A 250 7.37 -8.41 -16.08
N ALA A 251 6.23 -8.46 -15.38
CA ALA A 251 5.12 -7.56 -15.64
C ALA A 251 5.52 -6.10 -15.39
N ALA A 252 6.18 -5.81 -14.25
CA ALA A 252 6.63 -4.46 -13.92
C ALA A 252 7.56 -3.87 -15.00
N SER A 253 8.57 -4.63 -15.44
CA SER A 253 9.52 -4.16 -16.46
C SER A 253 8.87 -3.91 -17.81
N ARG A 254 7.99 -4.83 -18.26
CA ARG A 254 7.27 -4.66 -19.53
C ARG A 254 6.35 -3.44 -19.51
N LEU A 255 5.54 -3.29 -18.46
CA LEU A 255 4.64 -2.14 -18.30
C LEU A 255 5.39 -0.81 -18.29
N MET A 256 6.56 -0.79 -17.65
CA MET A 256 7.41 0.41 -17.62
C MET A 256 7.96 0.75 -19.01
N LEU A 257 8.47 -0.24 -19.75
CA LEU A 257 8.96 -0.04 -21.12
C LEU A 257 7.85 0.40 -22.08
N ASP A 258 6.66 -0.20 -21.96
CA ASP A 258 5.47 0.19 -22.73
C ASP A 258 5.11 1.66 -22.44
N ALA A 259 5.10 2.06 -21.16
CA ALA A 259 4.79 3.42 -20.74
C ALA A 259 5.84 4.45 -21.21
N GLY A 260 7.12 4.10 -21.16
CA GLY A 260 8.21 5.01 -21.48
C GLY A 260 8.59 5.09 -22.95
N GLY A 261 8.03 4.20 -23.78
CA GLY A 261 8.22 4.23 -25.24
C GLY A 261 9.62 3.84 -25.70
N GLY A 262 10.37 3.11 -24.88
CA GLY A 262 11.74 2.68 -25.17
C GLY A 262 12.60 2.45 -23.93
N PRO A 263 13.84 1.98 -24.10
CA PRO A 263 14.73 1.70 -22.97
C PRO A 263 15.17 2.96 -22.22
N GLY A 264 15.18 4.13 -22.84
CA GLY A 264 15.53 5.36 -22.13
C GLY A 264 14.36 5.98 -21.37
N LEU A 265 13.14 5.44 -21.50
CA LEU A 265 11.91 5.90 -20.84
C LEU A 265 11.65 7.41 -21.05
N GLU A 266 11.99 7.93 -22.22
CA GLU A 266 12.00 9.36 -22.55
C GLU A 266 10.61 9.99 -22.58
N GLN A 267 9.56 9.16 -22.70
CA GLN A 267 8.18 9.62 -22.73
C GLN A 267 7.57 9.75 -21.32
N LEU A 268 8.36 9.51 -20.27
CA LEU A 268 7.97 9.68 -18.87
C LEU A 268 8.55 10.96 -18.29
N ARG A 269 7.88 11.49 -17.25
CA ARG A 269 8.40 12.55 -16.39
C ARG A 269 9.69 12.08 -15.71
N ILE A 270 10.57 13.01 -15.33
CA ILE A 270 11.86 12.71 -14.69
C ILE A 270 11.72 11.73 -13.51
N ILE A 271 10.73 11.94 -12.62
CA ILE A 271 10.52 11.06 -11.46
C ILE A 271 10.08 9.64 -11.86
N ASP A 272 9.15 9.51 -12.81
CA ASP A 272 8.69 8.20 -13.29
C ASP A 272 9.78 7.49 -14.09
N ARG A 273 10.56 8.26 -14.86
CA ARG A 273 11.71 7.79 -15.63
C ARG A 273 12.78 7.17 -14.74
N VAL A 274 13.20 7.87 -13.68
CA VAL A 274 14.24 7.36 -12.79
C VAL A 274 13.78 6.15 -11.97
N LEU A 275 12.52 6.15 -11.51
CA LEU A 275 11.93 5.00 -10.82
C LEU A 275 11.76 3.80 -11.76
N GLY A 276 11.40 4.03 -13.02
CA GLY A 276 11.37 3.00 -14.04
C GLY A 276 12.74 2.38 -14.32
N LEU A 277 13.79 3.21 -14.40
CA LEU A 277 15.17 2.73 -14.52
C LEU A 277 15.60 1.91 -13.29
N GLU A 278 15.12 2.25 -12.09
CA GLU A 278 15.34 1.43 -10.90
C GLU A 278 14.65 0.07 -10.97
N ILE A 279 13.39 0.00 -11.43
CA ILE A 279 12.70 -1.27 -11.64
C ILE A 279 13.49 -2.15 -12.61
N LEU A 280 13.94 -1.58 -13.73
CA LEU A 280 14.71 -2.30 -14.75
C LEU A 280 16.07 -2.77 -14.22
N ALA A 281 16.81 -1.90 -13.51
CA ALA A 281 18.07 -2.26 -12.87
C ALA A 281 17.88 -3.37 -11.83
N SER A 282 16.81 -3.31 -11.05
CA SER A 282 16.51 -4.28 -10.01
C SER A 282 15.99 -5.61 -10.55
N SER A 283 15.35 -5.61 -11.73
CA SER A 283 15.03 -6.83 -12.47
C SER A 283 16.32 -7.51 -12.94
N ALA A 284 17.20 -6.77 -13.60
CA ALA A 284 18.52 -7.29 -14.01
C ALA A 284 19.34 -7.84 -12.83
N ALA A 285 19.29 -7.16 -11.68
CA ALA A 285 19.93 -7.64 -10.46
C ALA A 285 19.35 -8.97 -9.94
N THR A 286 18.05 -9.21 -10.16
CA THR A 286 17.41 -10.47 -9.75
C THR A 286 17.91 -11.64 -10.61
N ASP A 287 18.21 -11.36 -11.88
CA ASP A 287 18.78 -12.30 -12.84
C ASP A 287 20.33 -12.40 -12.74
N ALA A 288 20.93 -11.74 -11.75
CA ALA A 288 22.38 -11.61 -11.57
C ALA A 288 23.13 -11.02 -12.80
N ASP A 289 22.43 -10.23 -13.63
CA ASP A 289 23.02 -9.56 -14.79
C ASP A 289 23.57 -8.18 -14.40
N ALA A 290 24.82 -8.18 -13.93
CA ALA A 290 25.54 -6.97 -13.56
C ALA A 290 25.74 -6.00 -14.75
N THR A 291 25.85 -6.54 -15.97
CA THR A 291 26.08 -5.72 -17.17
C THR A 291 24.82 -4.92 -17.52
N ALA A 292 23.66 -5.57 -17.52
CA ALA A 292 22.38 -4.89 -17.75
C ALA A 292 22.07 -3.90 -16.61
N ALA A 293 22.31 -4.27 -15.35
CA ALA A 293 22.11 -3.36 -14.22
C ALA A 293 22.99 -2.09 -14.33
N ALA A 294 24.26 -2.24 -14.70
CA ALA A 294 25.16 -1.12 -14.95
C ALA A 294 24.72 -0.26 -16.15
N ALA A 295 24.16 -0.88 -17.20
CA ALA A 295 23.62 -0.15 -18.36
C ALA A 295 22.38 0.69 -18.01
N TRP A 296 21.54 0.22 -17.08
CA TRP A 296 20.42 1.02 -16.55
C TRP A 296 20.91 2.16 -15.66
N LEU A 297 21.91 1.92 -14.80
CA LEU A 297 22.56 2.97 -14.01
C LEU A 297 23.17 4.07 -14.90
N ALA A 298 23.83 3.70 -16.00
CA ALA A 298 24.40 4.67 -16.94
C ALA A 298 23.34 5.60 -17.54
N ARG A 299 22.10 5.11 -17.74
CA ARG A 299 20.96 5.92 -18.20
C ARG A 299 20.37 6.79 -17.09
N ALA A 300 20.41 6.32 -15.84
CA ALA A 300 19.89 7.07 -14.70
C ALA A 300 20.84 8.18 -14.23
N THR A 301 22.15 8.00 -14.40
CA THR A 301 23.19 8.90 -13.88
C THR A 301 23.05 10.35 -14.38
N PRO A 302 22.78 10.62 -15.67
CA PRO A 302 22.55 11.98 -16.13
C PRO A 302 21.41 12.68 -15.38
N LEU A 303 20.37 11.97 -14.92
CA LEU A 303 19.22 12.56 -14.24
C LEU A 303 19.53 13.07 -12.83
N GLU A 304 20.68 12.71 -12.23
CA GLU A 304 21.03 13.06 -10.84
C GLU A 304 21.16 14.57 -10.60
N HIS A 305 21.33 15.37 -11.66
CA HIS A 305 21.29 16.82 -11.56
C HIS A 305 19.93 17.34 -11.07
N HIS A 306 18.84 16.61 -11.37
CA HIS A 306 17.50 16.87 -10.85
C HIS A 306 17.40 16.41 -9.39
N PRO A 307 17.08 17.30 -8.43
CA PRO A 307 16.93 16.93 -7.02
C PRO A 307 15.98 15.75 -6.78
N ILE A 308 14.89 15.69 -7.54
CA ILE A 308 13.86 14.65 -7.49
C ILE A 308 14.43 13.24 -7.78
N ALA A 309 15.49 13.14 -8.58
CA ALA A 309 16.07 11.86 -9.00
C ALA A 309 17.19 11.35 -8.07
N ARG A 310 17.79 12.21 -7.24
CA ARG A 310 19.00 11.89 -6.45
C ARG A 310 18.84 10.68 -5.53
N SER A 311 17.69 10.55 -4.89
CA SER A 311 17.36 9.41 -4.01
C SER A 311 17.38 8.10 -4.78
N THR A 312 16.62 8.03 -5.88
CA THR A 312 16.52 6.84 -6.73
C THR A 312 17.83 6.49 -7.42
N VAL A 313 18.58 7.45 -7.97
CA VAL A 313 19.90 7.19 -8.57
C VAL A 313 20.86 6.59 -7.55
N ALA A 314 20.85 7.10 -6.31
CA ALA A 314 21.66 6.54 -5.22
C ALA A 314 21.25 5.09 -4.89
N ARG A 315 19.95 4.75 -4.90
CA ARG A 315 19.51 3.35 -4.74
C ARG A 315 20.00 2.44 -5.87
N ILE A 316 19.94 2.89 -7.12
CA ILE A 316 20.45 2.13 -8.28
C ILE A 316 21.96 1.89 -8.14
N ARG A 317 22.73 2.91 -7.71
CA ARG A 317 24.17 2.74 -7.45
C ARG A 317 24.44 1.73 -6.34
N ALA A 318 23.68 1.78 -5.25
CA ALA A 318 23.81 0.82 -4.16
C ALA A 318 23.50 -0.62 -4.62
N LEU A 319 22.47 -0.79 -5.45
CA LEU A 319 22.13 -2.07 -6.05
C LEU A 319 23.25 -2.63 -6.94
N VAL A 320 23.81 -1.82 -7.84
CA VAL A 320 24.91 -2.24 -8.73
C VAL A 320 26.17 -2.58 -7.93
N ALA A 321 26.46 -1.83 -6.87
CA ALA A 321 27.57 -2.13 -5.97
C ALA A 321 27.39 -3.49 -5.28
N LEU A 322 26.17 -3.83 -4.82
CA LEU A 322 25.88 -5.16 -4.26
C LEU A 322 26.09 -6.29 -5.26
N LEU A 323 25.74 -6.10 -6.53
CA LEU A 323 25.98 -7.10 -7.58
C LEU A 323 27.48 -7.32 -7.84
N SER A 324 28.29 -6.31 -7.55
CA SER A 324 29.74 -6.35 -7.69
C SER A 324 30.45 -6.78 -6.39
N ASP A 325 29.69 -7.30 -5.41
CA ASP A 325 30.15 -7.67 -4.06
C ASP A 325 30.82 -6.52 -3.27
N ASP A 326 30.53 -5.27 -3.63
CA ASP A 326 31.02 -4.07 -2.94
C ASP A 326 29.97 -3.57 -1.94
N ALA A 327 29.85 -4.28 -0.83
CA ALA A 327 28.90 -3.96 0.23
C ALA A 327 29.18 -2.61 0.92
N SER A 328 30.42 -2.12 0.91
CA SER A 328 30.80 -0.84 1.53
C SER A 328 30.26 0.33 0.71
N THR A 329 30.53 0.34 -0.61
CA THR A 329 29.97 1.34 -1.54
C THR A 329 28.45 1.26 -1.58
N ALA A 330 27.88 0.06 -1.51
CA ALA A 330 26.44 -0.12 -1.41
C ALA A 330 25.84 0.55 -0.17
N ALA A 331 26.47 0.38 1.00
CA ALA A 331 26.00 0.99 2.25
C ALA A 331 26.06 2.52 2.19
N MET A 332 27.15 3.07 1.64
CA MET A 332 27.30 4.52 1.44
C MET A 332 26.17 5.09 0.57
N PHE A 333 25.92 4.51 -0.61
CA PHE A 333 24.89 5.02 -1.51
C PHE A 333 23.46 4.78 -0.98
N ALA A 334 23.20 3.66 -0.31
CA ALA A 334 21.91 3.40 0.31
C ALA A 334 21.62 4.38 1.45
N ALA A 335 22.62 4.73 2.28
CA ALA A 335 22.49 5.78 3.29
C ALA A 335 22.19 7.15 2.65
N ARG A 336 22.89 7.50 1.57
CA ARG A 336 22.64 8.74 0.82
C ARG A 336 21.23 8.80 0.22
N ALA A 337 20.73 7.67 -0.30
CA ALA A 337 19.36 7.57 -0.79
C ALA A 337 18.35 7.88 0.31
N ARG A 338 18.56 7.36 1.53
CA ARG A 338 17.69 7.67 2.69
C ARG A 338 17.71 9.15 3.04
N GLU A 339 18.89 9.76 3.13
CA GLU A 339 19.02 11.20 3.40
C GLU A 339 18.21 12.03 2.39
N ASN A 340 18.36 11.72 1.10
CA ASN A 340 17.65 12.40 0.01
C ASN A 340 16.13 12.15 0.03
N ALA A 341 15.67 10.98 0.47
CA ALA A 341 14.25 10.67 0.59
C ALA A 341 13.63 11.38 1.80
N GLN A 342 14.32 11.38 2.94
CA GLN A 342 13.88 12.00 4.18
C GLN A 342 13.78 13.53 4.09
N ALA A 343 14.69 14.17 3.37
CA ALA A 343 14.66 15.62 3.15
C ALA A 343 13.35 16.10 2.50
N GLU A 344 12.66 15.25 1.73
CA GLU A 344 11.43 15.57 1.00
C GLU A 344 10.18 14.81 1.52
N GLY A 345 10.30 14.12 2.66
CA GLY A 345 9.20 13.34 3.24
C GLY A 345 8.74 12.15 2.39
N ARG A 346 9.63 11.58 1.56
CA ARG A 346 9.32 10.45 0.66
C ARG A 346 9.43 9.12 1.40
N THR A 347 8.46 8.83 2.27
CA THR A 347 8.46 7.64 3.15
C THR A 347 8.61 6.31 2.40
N PHE A 348 7.98 6.18 1.23
CA PHE A 348 8.10 4.99 0.40
C PHE A 348 9.56 4.73 -0.01
N GLU A 349 10.22 5.76 -0.51
CA GLU A 349 11.63 5.71 -0.95
C GLU A 349 12.60 5.54 0.23
N ASP A 350 12.35 6.18 1.40
CA ASP A 350 13.16 5.95 2.61
C ASP A 350 13.06 4.48 3.05
N THR A 351 11.87 3.89 2.94
CA THR A 351 11.64 2.49 3.30
C THR A 351 12.42 1.55 2.38
N GLU A 352 12.38 1.76 1.07
CA GLU A 352 13.16 0.97 0.10
C GLU A 352 14.67 1.14 0.32
N ALA A 353 15.14 2.38 0.52
CA ALA A 353 16.53 2.68 0.80
C ALA A 353 17.00 2.09 2.15
N ALA A 354 16.14 2.04 3.18
CA ALA A 354 16.43 1.42 4.46
C ALA A 354 16.63 -0.11 4.35
N ILE A 355 15.78 -0.78 3.56
CA ILE A 355 15.91 -2.22 3.29
C ILE A 355 17.22 -2.49 2.53
N LEU A 356 17.54 -1.66 1.53
CA LEU A 356 18.78 -1.77 0.77
C LEU A 356 20.02 -1.53 1.64
N LEU A 357 19.98 -0.53 2.52
CA LEU A 357 21.05 -0.26 3.48
C LEU A 357 21.25 -1.45 4.43
N ALA A 358 20.18 -2.05 4.94
CA ALA A 358 20.28 -3.22 5.79
C ALA A 358 20.89 -4.42 5.05
N ARG A 359 20.55 -4.62 3.77
CA ARG A 359 21.20 -5.62 2.92
C ARG A 359 22.71 -5.37 2.78
N ALA A 360 23.12 -4.14 2.51
CA ALA A 360 24.53 -3.77 2.44
C ALA A 360 25.27 -3.97 3.77
N ARG A 361 24.64 -3.61 4.90
CA ARG A 361 25.14 -3.87 6.25
C ARG A 361 25.37 -5.35 6.53
N ILE A 362 24.49 -6.23 6.04
CA ILE A 362 24.68 -7.69 6.13
C ILE A 362 25.96 -8.12 5.39
N GLY A 363 26.21 -7.54 4.21
CA GLY A 363 27.42 -7.76 3.40
C GLY A 363 28.71 -7.36 4.13
N VAL A 364 28.72 -6.22 4.84
CA VAL A 364 29.86 -5.79 5.69
C VAL A 364 29.84 -6.40 7.11
N HIS A 365 29.11 -7.50 7.30
CA HIS A 365 29.03 -8.27 8.56
C HIS A 365 28.37 -7.57 9.76
N GLU A 366 27.66 -6.46 9.56
CA GLU A 366 26.88 -5.75 10.60
C GLU A 366 25.47 -6.34 10.79
N ARG A 367 25.37 -7.66 10.98
CA ARG A 367 24.07 -8.39 11.04
C ARG A 367 23.15 -7.93 12.17
N GLY A 368 23.73 -7.53 13.31
CA GLY A 368 22.98 -7.06 14.48
C GLY A 368 22.24 -5.74 14.22
N PRO A 369 22.95 -4.66 13.85
CA PRO A 369 22.35 -3.41 13.39
C PRO A 369 21.33 -3.62 12.27
N ALA A 370 21.69 -4.35 11.21
CA ALA A 370 20.79 -4.61 10.09
C ALA A 370 19.48 -5.28 10.52
N ALA A 371 19.55 -6.28 11.42
CA ALA A 371 18.37 -6.95 11.93
C ALA A 371 17.44 -6.02 12.74
N ARG A 372 18.00 -5.08 13.51
CA ARG A 372 17.21 -4.07 14.24
C ARG A 372 16.53 -3.10 13.28
N ASP A 373 17.26 -2.61 12.29
CA ASP A 373 16.71 -1.68 11.29
C ASP A 373 15.56 -2.32 10.49
N LEU A 374 15.73 -3.57 10.06
CA LEU A 374 14.70 -4.33 9.33
C LEU A 374 13.47 -4.58 10.21
N ALA A 375 13.66 -4.85 11.51
CA ALA A 375 12.55 -5.03 12.44
C ALA A 375 11.76 -3.73 12.62
N GLU A 376 12.44 -2.58 12.71
CA GLU A 376 11.82 -1.26 12.82
C GLU A 376 11.07 -0.89 11.53
N VAL A 377 11.70 -1.06 10.37
CA VAL A 377 11.05 -0.87 9.07
C VAL A 377 9.78 -1.71 8.97
N ALA A 378 9.86 -3.00 9.29
CA ALA A 378 8.69 -3.87 9.23
C ALA A 378 7.61 -3.54 10.26
N HIS A 379 7.98 -2.99 11.42
CA HIS A 379 7.02 -2.54 12.42
C HIS A 379 6.21 -1.35 11.90
N ARG A 380 6.89 -0.29 11.43
CA ARG A 380 6.25 0.91 10.85
C ARG A 380 5.39 0.55 9.62
N ALA A 381 5.95 -0.25 8.70
CA ALA A 381 5.23 -0.71 7.51
C ALA A 381 3.96 -1.50 7.86
N ARG A 382 3.98 -2.32 8.92
CA ARG A 382 2.80 -3.07 9.36
C ARG A 382 1.68 -2.16 9.87
N ILE A 383 2.02 -1.12 10.63
CA ILE A 383 1.04 -0.13 11.12
C ILE A 383 0.39 0.58 9.94
N ALA A 384 1.17 0.91 8.93
CA ALA A 384 0.72 1.67 7.78
C ALA A 384 0.06 0.82 6.67
N GLY A 385 0.01 -0.51 6.82
CA GLY A 385 -0.55 -1.43 5.82
C GLY A 385 0.37 -1.73 4.64
N HIS A 386 1.64 -1.34 4.70
CA HIS A 386 2.62 -1.52 3.63
C HIS A 386 3.21 -2.94 3.62
N VAL A 387 2.38 -3.92 3.25
CA VAL A 387 2.70 -5.35 3.26
C VAL A 387 3.90 -5.71 2.38
N SER A 388 4.07 -5.06 1.23
CA SER A 388 5.23 -5.28 0.35
C SER A 388 6.56 -5.00 1.06
N ALA A 389 6.64 -3.90 1.83
CA ALA A 389 7.82 -3.54 2.63
C ALA A 389 8.04 -4.54 3.79
N VAL A 390 6.98 -4.99 4.47
CA VAL A 390 7.09 -6.05 5.49
C VAL A 390 7.67 -7.34 4.90
N ASN A 391 7.22 -7.72 3.70
CA ASN A 391 7.70 -8.91 3.00
C ASN A 391 9.15 -8.77 2.55
N ALA A 392 9.55 -7.60 2.06
CA ALA A 392 10.93 -7.30 1.71
C ALA A 392 11.84 -7.36 2.93
N ALA A 393 11.51 -6.69 4.03
CA ALA A 393 12.29 -6.76 5.27
C ALA A 393 12.38 -8.18 5.84
N SER A 394 11.29 -8.96 5.75
CA SER A 394 11.25 -10.36 6.15
C SER A 394 12.14 -11.26 5.29
N ARG A 395 12.34 -10.94 4.00
CA ARG A 395 13.27 -11.69 3.13
C ARG A 395 14.71 -11.48 3.56
N GLU A 396 15.12 -10.23 3.78
CA GLU A 396 16.48 -9.92 4.24
C GLU A 396 16.79 -10.55 5.61
N LEU A 397 15.85 -10.47 6.57
CA LEU A 397 16.01 -11.11 7.89
C LEU A 397 16.17 -12.63 7.78
N ARG A 398 15.41 -13.29 6.89
CA ARG A 398 15.54 -14.72 6.66
C ARG A 398 16.92 -15.11 6.12
N GLY A 399 17.52 -14.26 5.28
CA GLY A 399 18.87 -14.45 4.75
C GLY A 399 19.95 -14.58 5.83
N ILE A 400 19.72 -14.01 7.02
CA ILE A 400 20.62 -14.10 8.17
C ILE A 400 20.08 -14.99 9.31
N GLY A 401 19.10 -15.84 9.03
CA GLY A 401 18.52 -16.77 10.02
C GLY A 401 17.65 -16.10 11.09
N ARG A 402 17.17 -14.87 10.85
CA ARG A 402 16.23 -14.15 11.72
C ARG A 402 14.83 -14.15 11.12
N ARG A 403 13.81 -13.96 11.97
CA ARG A 403 12.40 -13.85 11.57
C ARG A 403 11.71 -12.77 12.36
N LEU A 404 10.82 -12.05 11.70
CA LEU A 404 9.88 -11.17 12.39
C LEU A 404 8.94 -11.98 13.27
N PRO A 405 8.45 -11.41 14.38
CA PRO A 405 7.30 -11.95 15.09
C PRO A 405 6.10 -12.11 14.14
N PRO A 406 5.27 -13.15 14.31
CA PRO A 406 4.04 -13.31 13.53
C PRO A 406 3.12 -12.11 13.74
N ARG A 407 2.27 -11.77 12.77
CA ARG A 407 1.27 -10.71 12.96
C ARG A 407 0.26 -11.16 14.02
N THR A 408 -0.14 -10.26 14.90
CA THR A 408 -1.17 -10.57 15.91
C THR A 408 -2.45 -11.03 15.21
N ALA A 409 -3.04 -12.12 15.71
CA ALA A 409 -4.24 -12.72 15.12
C ALA A 409 -4.12 -13.13 13.64
N SER A 410 -2.90 -13.43 13.14
CA SER A 410 -2.72 -14.07 11.82
C SER A 410 -3.21 -15.52 11.75
N GLY A 411 -3.44 -16.15 12.91
CA GLY A 411 -3.68 -17.58 13.04
C GLY A 411 -2.56 -18.41 12.40
N TRP A 412 -2.94 -19.50 11.75
CA TRP A 412 -2.03 -20.44 11.07
C TRP A 412 -1.16 -19.82 9.98
N SER A 413 -1.64 -18.76 9.33
CA SER A 413 -0.91 -18.12 8.22
C SER A 413 0.39 -17.45 8.66
N GLY A 414 0.48 -17.01 9.92
CA GLY A 414 1.69 -16.39 10.47
C GLY A 414 2.68 -17.37 11.10
N LEU A 415 2.34 -18.66 11.20
CA LEU A 415 3.20 -19.66 11.85
C LEU A 415 4.12 -20.38 10.86
N SER A 416 5.37 -20.54 11.27
CA SER A 416 6.31 -21.46 10.62
C SER A 416 5.88 -22.93 10.80
N PRO A 417 6.36 -23.86 9.95
CA PRO A 417 6.03 -25.29 10.09
C PRO A 417 6.25 -25.80 11.52
N ARG A 418 7.37 -25.42 12.13
CA ARG A 418 7.69 -25.79 13.51
C ARG A 418 6.77 -25.18 14.55
N GLU A 419 6.39 -23.92 14.37
CA GLU A 419 5.42 -23.28 15.27
C GLU A 419 4.01 -23.85 15.08
N ARG A 420 3.67 -24.37 13.89
CA ARG A 420 2.41 -25.09 13.67
C ARG A 420 2.38 -26.41 14.45
N GLU A 421 3.45 -27.18 14.42
CA GLU A 421 3.58 -28.40 15.25
C GLU A 421 3.42 -28.06 16.74
N VAL A 422 4.07 -26.99 17.22
CA VAL A 422 3.91 -26.51 18.60
C VAL A 422 2.45 -26.09 18.88
N ALA A 423 1.77 -25.41 17.95
CA ALA A 423 0.38 -25.01 18.10
C ALA A 423 -0.57 -26.22 18.20
N VAL A 424 -0.35 -27.26 17.39
CA VAL A 424 -1.10 -28.53 17.47
C VAL A 424 -0.90 -29.18 18.84
N LEU A 425 0.34 -29.31 19.31
CA LEU A 425 0.63 -29.91 20.61
C LEU A 425 0.06 -29.09 21.79
N ILE A 426 0.03 -27.75 21.67
CA ILE A 426 -0.68 -26.88 22.63
C ILE A 426 -2.18 -27.22 22.65
N ALA A 427 -2.81 -27.39 21.48
CA ALA A 427 -4.23 -27.74 21.39
C ALA A 427 -4.54 -29.13 21.97
N GLU A 428 -3.57 -30.04 21.93
CA GLU A 428 -3.66 -31.37 22.54
C GLU A 428 -3.45 -31.37 24.06
N GLY A 429 -3.04 -30.23 24.65
CA GLY A 429 -2.84 -30.06 26.08
C GLY A 429 -1.43 -30.37 26.57
N ALA A 430 -0.47 -30.62 25.66
CA ALA A 430 0.90 -30.93 26.04
C ALA A 430 1.57 -29.78 26.80
N VAL A 431 2.46 -30.07 27.76
CA VAL A 431 3.29 -29.07 28.46
C VAL A 431 4.63 -28.85 27.74
N ASN A 432 5.40 -27.83 28.12
CA ASN A 432 6.63 -27.48 27.40
C ASN A 432 7.66 -28.62 27.36
N ALA A 433 7.79 -29.40 28.44
CA ALA A 433 8.67 -30.56 28.51
C ALA A 433 8.25 -31.67 27.53
N GLU A 434 6.95 -31.94 27.42
CA GLU A 434 6.41 -32.93 26.47
C GLU A 434 6.59 -32.47 25.02
N ILE A 435 6.37 -31.18 24.74
CA ILE A 435 6.63 -30.59 23.43
C ILE A 435 8.12 -30.66 23.09
N ALA A 436 9.00 -30.35 24.06
CA ALA A 436 10.45 -30.41 23.90
C ALA A 436 10.92 -31.82 23.53
N ALA A 437 10.39 -32.84 24.24
CA ALA A 437 10.67 -34.24 23.96
C ALA A 437 10.11 -34.67 22.58
N ALA A 438 8.84 -34.38 22.29
CA ALA A 438 8.19 -34.76 21.04
C ALA A 438 8.86 -34.16 19.80
N LEU A 439 9.40 -32.94 19.96
CA LEU A 439 10.02 -32.19 18.88
C LEU A 439 11.56 -32.31 18.89
N PHE A 440 12.20 -32.92 19.88
CA PHE A 440 13.67 -32.96 20.01
C PHE A 440 14.31 -31.56 20.05
N VAL A 441 13.79 -30.67 20.90
CA VAL A 441 14.33 -29.30 21.11
C VAL A 441 14.38 -28.97 22.60
N SER A 442 15.09 -27.91 22.99
CA SER A 442 15.11 -27.47 24.39
C SER A 442 13.77 -26.88 24.83
N GLU A 443 13.41 -27.00 26.11
CA GLU A 443 12.26 -26.31 26.70
C GLU A 443 12.32 -24.79 26.51
N HIS A 444 13.54 -24.23 26.48
CA HIS A 444 13.74 -22.82 26.19
C HIS A 444 13.26 -22.47 24.78
N THR A 445 13.63 -23.28 23.79
CA THR A 445 13.16 -23.16 22.40
C THR A 445 11.63 -23.29 22.31
N VAL A 446 11.04 -24.22 23.05
CA VAL A 446 9.57 -24.37 23.11
C VAL A 446 8.91 -23.10 23.64
N ARG A 447 9.42 -22.51 24.74
CA ARG A 447 8.86 -21.27 25.30
C ARG A 447 8.83 -20.13 24.28
N MET A 448 9.89 -20.01 23.47
CA MET A 448 9.96 -19.02 22.39
C MET A 448 8.92 -19.30 21.31
N HIS A 449 8.73 -20.55 20.90
CA HIS A 449 7.69 -20.93 19.94
C HIS A 449 6.28 -20.69 20.50
N VAL A 450 6.03 -21.05 21.76
CA VAL A 450 4.74 -20.81 22.44
C VAL A 450 4.41 -19.33 22.43
N SER A 451 5.35 -18.45 22.81
CA SER A 451 5.15 -17.00 22.77
C SER A 451 4.73 -16.50 21.37
N ARG A 452 5.36 -17.02 20.30
CA ARG A 452 4.97 -16.69 18.93
C ARG A 452 3.60 -17.26 18.54
N VAL A 453 3.27 -18.47 18.98
CA VAL A 453 1.95 -19.07 18.75
C VAL A 453 0.86 -18.24 19.42
N LEU A 454 1.04 -17.88 20.69
CA LEU A 454 0.12 -16.98 21.43
C LEU A 454 -0.13 -15.68 20.65
N HIS A 455 0.96 -15.04 20.20
CA HIS A 455 0.89 -13.82 19.42
C HIS A 455 0.15 -14.02 18.09
N ALA A 456 0.48 -15.07 17.33
CA ALA A 456 -0.16 -15.38 16.06
C ALA A 456 -1.68 -15.62 16.20
N PHE A 457 -2.13 -16.24 17.30
CA PHE A 457 -3.56 -16.42 17.57
C PHE A 457 -4.21 -15.23 18.28
N GLY A 458 -3.46 -14.19 18.66
CA GLY A 458 -3.98 -13.00 19.33
C GLY A 458 -4.49 -13.27 20.74
N VAL A 459 -3.92 -14.26 21.42
CA VAL A 459 -4.35 -14.71 22.75
C VAL A 459 -3.21 -14.61 23.76
N SER A 460 -3.56 -14.39 25.03
CA SER A 460 -2.58 -14.26 26.11
C SER A 460 -2.26 -15.59 26.82
N SER A 461 -2.95 -16.68 26.49
CA SER A 461 -2.82 -17.96 27.18
C SER A 461 -2.88 -19.18 26.25
N ARG A 462 -2.25 -20.28 26.67
CA ARG A 462 -2.28 -21.57 25.96
C ARG A 462 -3.71 -22.08 25.78
N LEU A 463 -4.54 -21.87 26.80
CA LEU A 463 -5.97 -22.19 26.75
C LEU A 463 -6.69 -21.38 25.67
N GLY A 464 -6.30 -20.11 25.48
CA GLY A 464 -6.78 -19.29 24.38
C GLY A 464 -6.43 -19.87 23.01
N VAL A 465 -5.23 -20.42 22.83
CA VAL A 465 -4.82 -21.11 21.59
C VAL A 465 -5.64 -22.38 21.40
N ALA A 466 -5.75 -23.22 22.43
CA ALA A 466 -6.55 -24.44 22.36
C ALA A 466 -8.02 -24.13 22.00
N LYS A 467 -8.60 -23.05 22.55
CA LYS A 467 -9.95 -22.59 22.20
C LYS A 467 -10.04 -22.10 20.76
N ALA A 468 -9.06 -21.33 20.28
CA ALA A 468 -9.02 -20.84 18.90
C ALA A 468 -8.84 -21.97 17.87
N LEU A 469 -8.22 -23.08 18.29
CA LEU A 469 -7.97 -24.26 17.47
C LEU A 469 -9.04 -25.35 17.61
N ALA A 470 -9.93 -25.21 18.58
CA ALA A 470 -11.10 -26.06 18.66
C ALA A 470 -11.96 -25.83 17.40
N PRO A 471 -12.43 -26.88 16.72
CA PRO A 471 -13.27 -26.72 15.54
C PRO A 471 -14.47 -25.83 15.86
N ALA A 472 -14.71 -24.83 15.00
CA ALA A 472 -15.88 -23.96 15.07
C ALA A 472 -17.12 -24.86 15.00
N ALA A 473 -17.85 -24.95 16.11
CA ALA A 473 -18.90 -25.92 16.37
C ALA A 473 -18.44 -27.38 16.23
N ALA A 474 -18.05 -28.00 17.35
CA ALA A 474 -18.50 -29.37 17.58
C ALA A 474 -20.04 -29.31 17.60
N THR A 475 -20.65 -29.44 16.42
CA THR A 475 -22.10 -29.59 16.27
C THR A 475 -22.57 -30.58 17.32
N ARG A 476 -23.57 -30.21 18.14
CA ARG A 476 -24.28 -31.15 19.03
C ARG A 476 -24.93 -32.22 18.15
N ALA A 477 -24.16 -33.22 17.75
CA ALA A 477 -24.69 -34.36 17.03
C ALA A 477 -25.80 -34.96 17.91
N PRO A 478 -27.00 -35.18 17.34
CA PRO A 478 -28.17 -35.53 18.14
C PRO A 478 -27.89 -36.82 18.92
N LEU A 479 -28.10 -36.75 20.22
CA LEU A 479 -27.99 -37.90 21.11
C LEU A 479 -29.24 -38.77 20.99
N THR A 480 -29.12 -40.06 21.27
CA THR A 480 -30.31 -40.90 21.48
C THR A 480 -31.02 -40.45 22.76
N ALA A 481 -32.31 -40.75 22.90
CA ALA A 481 -33.08 -40.43 24.12
C ALA A 481 -32.33 -40.86 25.40
N ARG A 482 -31.77 -42.07 25.39
CA ARG A 482 -31.00 -42.61 26.52
C ARG A 482 -29.68 -41.89 26.78
N GLN A 483 -28.99 -41.45 25.73
CA GLN A 483 -27.76 -40.65 25.87
C GLN A 483 -28.08 -39.25 26.43
N SER A 484 -29.19 -38.64 26.01
CA SER A 484 -29.65 -37.34 26.52
C SER A 484 -30.01 -37.40 28.01
N GLU A 485 -30.73 -38.45 28.45
CA GLU A 485 -31.02 -38.68 29.88
C GLU A 485 -29.75 -38.79 30.71
N ILE A 486 -28.77 -39.56 30.23
CA ILE A 486 -27.48 -39.72 30.91
C ILE A 486 -26.71 -38.40 30.97
N VAL A 487 -26.73 -37.60 29.90
CA VAL A 487 -26.11 -36.26 29.92
C VAL A 487 -26.80 -35.32 30.90
N ALA A 488 -28.12 -35.32 31.01
CA ALA A 488 -28.85 -34.50 31.98
C ALA A 488 -28.40 -34.81 33.41
N LEU A 489 -28.31 -36.10 33.77
CA LEU A 489 -27.83 -36.52 35.08
C LEU A 489 -26.34 -36.22 35.31
N ILE A 490 -25.52 -36.20 34.25
CA ILE A 490 -24.11 -35.77 34.33
C ILE A 490 -24.01 -34.27 34.64
N VAL A 491 -24.87 -33.46 34.03
CA VAL A 491 -24.95 -32.00 34.27
C VAL A 491 -25.42 -31.70 35.69
N GLU A 492 -26.33 -32.50 36.23
CA GLU A 492 -26.75 -32.47 37.63
C GLU A 492 -25.64 -32.94 38.60
N GLY A 493 -24.50 -33.43 38.09
CA GLY A 493 -23.33 -33.82 38.89
C GLY A 493 -23.32 -35.28 39.36
N LEU A 494 -24.25 -36.13 38.91
CA LEU A 494 -24.36 -37.51 39.40
C LEU A 494 -23.26 -38.41 38.84
N GLY A 495 -22.52 -39.13 39.70
CA GLY A 495 -21.56 -40.17 39.28
C GLY A 495 -22.21 -41.38 38.60
N ASN A 496 -21.42 -42.21 37.90
CA ASN A 496 -21.94 -43.34 37.12
C ASN A 496 -22.79 -44.33 37.93
N GLN A 497 -22.45 -44.55 39.21
CA GLN A 497 -23.22 -45.39 40.12
C GLN A 497 -24.62 -44.83 40.39
N LEU A 498 -24.72 -43.55 40.75
CA LEU A 498 -26.00 -42.91 41.01
C LEU A 498 -26.86 -42.79 39.74
N ILE A 499 -26.23 -42.59 38.57
CA ILE A 499 -26.92 -42.63 37.28
C ILE A 499 -27.48 -44.03 37.01
N ALA A 500 -26.69 -45.08 37.27
CA ALA A 500 -27.10 -46.47 37.11
C ALA A 500 -28.31 -46.81 37.99
N ASP A 501 -28.25 -46.43 39.28
CA ASP A 501 -29.32 -46.65 40.25
C ASP A 501 -30.61 -45.90 39.86
N ARG A 502 -30.48 -44.62 39.46
CA ARG A 502 -31.63 -43.77 39.09
C ARG A 502 -32.32 -44.21 37.80
N LEU A 503 -31.57 -44.82 36.89
CA LEU A 503 -32.06 -45.23 35.58
C LEU A 503 -32.35 -46.73 35.47
N GLY A 504 -32.16 -47.50 36.56
CA GLY A 504 -32.40 -48.94 36.61
C GLY A 504 -31.54 -49.78 35.66
N ILE A 505 -30.30 -49.36 35.40
CA ILE A 505 -29.37 -50.04 34.47
C ILE A 505 -28.01 -50.31 35.12
N GLY A 506 -27.21 -51.20 34.53
CA GLY A 506 -25.85 -51.48 35.01
C GLY A 506 -24.87 -50.30 34.82
N VAL A 507 -23.92 -50.16 35.74
CA VAL A 507 -22.85 -49.13 35.69
C VAL A 507 -22.02 -49.22 34.40
N SER A 508 -21.69 -50.43 33.96
CA SER A 508 -20.98 -50.67 32.69
C SER A 508 -21.78 -50.20 31.46
N THR A 509 -23.11 -50.18 31.55
CA THR A 509 -23.99 -49.62 30.51
C THR A 509 -23.92 -48.09 30.50
N VAL A 510 -23.89 -47.45 31.68
CA VAL A 510 -23.69 -46.00 31.80
C VAL A 510 -22.34 -45.59 31.20
N GLU A 511 -21.26 -46.31 31.52
CA GLU A 511 -19.92 -46.05 30.97
C GLU A 511 -19.89 -46.13 29.44
N LYS A 512 -20.54 -47.15 28.86
CA LYS A 512 -20.66 -47.28 27.39
C LYS A 512 -21.40 -46.10 26.78
N HIS A 513 -22.49 -45.63 27.40
CA HIS A 513 -23.22 -44.45 26.93
C HIS A 513 -22.39 -43.17 27.06
N VAL A 514 -21.69 -42.97 28.19
CA VAL A 514 -20.79 -41.83 28.40
C VAL A 514 -19.69 -41.81 27.35
N ALA A 515 -19.03 -42.95 27.09
CA ALA A 515 -18.01 -43.06 26.05
C ALA A 515 -18.58 -42.80 24.64
N ALA A 516 -19.81 -43.24 24.37
CA ALA A 516 -20.49 -42.95 23.11
C ALA A 516 -20.81 -41.46 22.95
N VAL A 517 -21.27 -40.78 24.01
CA VAL A 517 -21.48 -39.32 24.04
C VAL A 517 -20.17 -38.58 23.80
N MET A 518 -19.10 -38.97 24.50
CA MET A 518 -17.75 -38.39 24.33
C MET A 518 -17.28 -38.48 22.88
N ARG A 519 -17.38 -39.66 22.26
CA ARG A 519 -17.04 -39.84 20.84
C ARG A 519 -17.92 -39.00 19.93
N ARG A 520 -19.23 -38.95 20.17
CA ARG A 520 -20.21 -38.29 19.31
C ARG A 520 -20.14 -36.76 19.40
N TRP A 521 -19.74 -36.22 20.55
CA TRP A 521 -19.53 -34.79 20.78
C TRP A 521 -18.07 -34.36 20.67
N GLY A 522 -17.15 -35.28 20.35
CA GLY A 522 -15.73 -34.99 20.19
C GLY A 522 -15.02 -34.55 21.47
N VAL A 523 -15.54 -34.88 22.65
CA VAL A 523 -14.94 -34.51 23.94
C VAL A 523 -14.14 -35.67 24.53
N ARG A 524 -12.99 -35.36 25.14
CA ARG A 524 -12.08 -36.36 25.72
C ARG A 524 -12.30 -36.60 27.22
N SER A 525 -13.22 -35.87 27.85
CA SER A 525 -13.46 -35.94 29.29
C SER A 525 -14.91 -35.64 29.67
N ARG A 526 -15.29 -36.09 30.86
CA ARG A 526 -16.63 -35.88 31.43
C ARG A 526 -16.93 -34.39 31.66
N ALA A 527 -15.91 -33.62 32.06
CA ALA A 527 -16.01 -32.17 32.15
C ALA A 527 -16.31 -31.52 30.79
N GLY A 528 -15.80 -32.09 29.69
CA GLY A 528 -16.15 -31.66 28.34
C GLY A 528 -17.64 -31.86 27.99
N ILE A 529 -18.26 -32.94 28.47
CA ILE A 529 -19.72 -33.16 28.33
C ILE A 529 -20.50 -32.05 29.04
N VAL A 530 -20.13 -31.74 30.29
CA VAL A 530 -20.78 -30.69 31.10
C VAL A 530 -20.63 -29.33 30.44
N HIS A 531 -19.45 -29.01 29.91
CA HIS A 531 -19.19 -27.73 29.23
C HIS A 531 -20.06 -27.56 27.97
N ILE A 532 -20.19 -28.61 27.14
CA ILE A 532 -21.02 -28.57 25.94
C ILE A 532 -22.52 -28.54 26.29
N ALA A 533 -22.94 -29.26 27.33
CA ALA A 533 -24.34 -29.34 27.74
C ALA A 533 -24.83 -28.10 28.51
N GLY A 534 -23.96 -27.45 29.29
CA GLY A 534 -24.29 -26.33 30.19
C GLY A 534 -24.18 -24.93 29.57
N GLY A 535 -23.75 -24.77 28.32
CA GLY A 535 -23.81 -23.49 27.60
C GLY A 535 -25.25 -23.11 27.22
N PRO A 536 -25.61 -21.80 27.19
CA PRO A 536 -26.98 -21.36 26.90
C PRO A 536 -27.45 -21.84 25.52
N PRO A 537 -28.68 -22.37 25.39
CA PRO A 537 -29.23 -22.78 24.11
C PRO A 537 -29.81 -21.55 23.38
N GLY A 538 -29.09 -21.01 22.42
CA GLY A 538 -29.64 -20.04 21.47
C GLY A 538 -28.68 -18.91 21.10
N GLU A 539 -27.86 -19.14 20.08
CA GLU A 539 -27.32 -18.09 19.20
C GLU A 539 -26.75 -18.77 17.94
N LEU A 540 -27.62 -19.49 17.23
CA LEU A 540 -27.36 -20.04 15.89
C LEU A 540 -28.67 -20.01 15.09
N ALA A 541 -29.12 -18.80 14.77
CA ALA A 541 -29.99 -18.51 13.63
C ALA A 541 -29.75 -17.03 13.26
N GLY A 542 -29.08 -16.81 12.12
CA GLY A 542 -28.67 -15.51 11.61
C GLY A 542 -27.55 -15.69 10.61
#